data_AF-A0A519LLL4-F1
#
_entry.id   AF-A0A519LLL4-F1
#
_cell.length_a   1.000
_cell.length_b   1.000
_cell.length_c   1.000
_cell.angle_alpha   90.00
_cell.angle_beta   90.00
_cell.angle_gamma   90.00
#
_symmetry.space_group_name_H-M   'P 1'
#
loop_
_entity.id
_entity.type
_entity.pdbx_description
1 polymer ?
#
loop_
_entity_poly.entity_id
_entity_poly.type
_entity_poly.pdbx_seq_one_letter_code
_entity_poly.pdbx_strand_id
1 'polypeptide(L)' 'MPQSLNEQLSREQQIAALEKDWAQNPRWKGVKRGYSAADVVRLRGSLPIEHT' A
#
# COMPACT_ATOMS: atom_id res chain seq x y z
N MET A 1 25.00 -7.83 2.48
CA MET A 1 24.07 -6.70 2.23
C MET A 1 23.20 -7.08 1.03
N PRO A 2 21.97 -7.62 1.20
CA PRO A 2 21.17 -8.00 0.04
C PRO A 2 20.28 -6.82 -0.38
N GLN A 3 20.74 -6.11 -1.40
CA GLN A 3 19.87 -5.20 -2.17
C GLN A 3 19.01 -6.09 -3.07
N SER A 4 17.85 -6.53 -2.58
CA SER A 4 16.83 -7.13 -3.44
C SER A 4 16.29 -6.07 -4.37
N LEU A 5 16.75 -6.15 -5.62
CA LEU A 5 16.21 -5.50 -6.80
C LEU A 5 14.77 -5.97 -7.01
N ASN A 6 13.83 -5.28 -6.38
CA ASN A 6 12.44 -5.34 -6.78
C ASN A 6 12.10 -3.92 -7.23
N GLU A 7 11.89 -3.74 -8.53
CA GLU A 7 11.39 -2.51 -9.15
C GLU A 7 9.92 -2.24 -8.74
N GLN A 8 9.67 -2.30 -7.43
CA GLN A 8 8.49 -1.73 -6.83
C GLN A 8 8.61 -0.22 -6.97
N LEU A 9 7.61 0.38 -7.64
CA LEU A 9 7.26 1.80 -7.49
C LEU A 9 7.71 2.31 -6.11
N SER A 10 8.39 3.45 -6.07
CA SER A 10 8.87 4.03 -4.81
C SER A 10 7.77 3.99 -3.77
N ARG A 11 8.11 3.75 -2.49
CA ARG A 11 7.11 3.62 -1.40
C ARG A 11 6.06 4.73 -1.46
N GLU A 12 6.49 5.94 -1.80
CA GLU A 12 5.66 7.12 -2.04
C GLU A 12 4.60 6.90 -3.14
N GLN A 13 4.98 6.33 -4.29
CA GLN A 13 4.04 6.02 -5.37
C GLN A 13 3.07 4.90 -4.97
N GLN A 14 3.54 3.90 -4.21
CA GLN A 14 2.66 2.86 -3.67
C GLN A 14 1.64 3.42 -2.68
N ILE A 15 2.05 4.38 -1.85
CA ILE A 15 1.18 5.08 -0.91
C ILE A 15 0.13 5.87 -1.69
N ALA A 16 0.55 6.68 -2.67
CA ALA A 16 -0.36 7.45 -3.50
C ALA A 16 -1.36 6.57 -4.27
N ALA A 17 -0.93 5.42 -4.77
CA ALA A 17 -1.82 4.46 -5.42
C ALA A 17 -2.85 3.86 -4.44
N LEU A 18 -2.42 3.50 -3.23
CA LEU A 18 -3.30 2.96 -2.20
C LEU A 18 -4.29 4.00 -1.67
N GLU A 19 -3.86 5.25 -1.47
CA GLU A 19 -4.75 6.35 -1.09
C GLU A 19 -5.78 6.65 -2.17
N LYS A 20 -5.38 6.63 -3.44
CA LYS A 20 -6.31 6.75 -4.57
C LYS A 20 -7.32 5.61 -4.59
N ASP A 21 -6.89 4.37 -4.42
CA ASP A 21 -7.82 3.23 -4.32
C ASP A 21 -8.79 3.43 -3.15
N TRP A 22 -8.30 3.86 -1.99
CA TRP A 22 -9.16 4.11 -0.83
C TRP A 22 -10.21 5.20 -1.05
N ALA A 23 -9.87 6.24 -1.84
CA ALA A 23 -10.77 7.33 -2.17
C ALA A 23 -11.73 7.00 -3.31
N GLN A 24 -11.29 6.24 -4.32
CA GLN A 24 -12.08 5.93 -5.51
C GLN A 24 -12.93 4.66 -5.37
N ASN A 25 -12.46 3.68 -4.61
CA ASN A 25 -13.09 2.38 -4.54
C ASN A 25 -14.27 2.42 -3.55
N PRO A 26 -15.51 2.21 -4.03
CA PRO A 26 -16.71 2.30 -3.19
C PRO A 26 -16.73 1.27 -2.06
N ARG A 27 -15.93 0.20 -2.17
CA ARG A 27 -15.71 -0.78 -1.09
C ARG A 27 -15.27 -0.13 0.22
N TRP A 28 -14.54 0.97 0.13
CA TRP A 28 -13.97 1.69 1.26
C TRP A 28 -14.78 2.94 1.65
N LYS A 29 -15.90 3.21 0.98
CA LYS A 29 -16.72 4.38 1.23
C LYS A 29 -17.34 4.33 2.63
N GLY A 30 -17.00 5.30 3.47
CA GLY A 30 -17.47 5.37 4.87
C GLY A 30 -16.56 4.67 5.89
N VAL A 31 -15.43 4.09 5.47
CA VAL A 31 -14.47 3.48 6.38
C VAL A 31 -13.60 4.56 7.03
N LYS A 32 -13.75 4.77 8.34
CA LYS A 32 -12.84 5.60 9.15
C LYS A 32 -11.60 4.79 9.51
N ARG A 33 -10.48 5.08 8.86
CA ARG A 33 -9.17 4.46 9.14
C ARG A 33 -8.42 5.35 10.13
N GLY A 34 -7.93 4.76 11.23
CA GLY A 34 -7.06 5.45 12.21
C GLY A 34 -5.58 5.44 11.84
N TYR A 35 -5.25 5.03 10.62
CA TYR A 35 -3.89 4.85 10.10
C TYR A 35 -3.84 5.26 8.62
N SER A 36 -2.67 5.69 8.16
CA SER A 36 -2.46 6.14 6.79
C SER A 36 -2.05 5.00 5.86
N ALA A 37 -2.21 5.22 4.56
CA ALA A 37 -1.71 4.28 3.53
C ALA A 37 -0.19 4.06 3.67
N ALA A 38 0.56 5.06 4.14
CA ALA A 38 1.98 4.94 4.49
C ALA A 38 2.28 3.84 5.51
N ASP A 39 1.46 3.72 6.56
CA ASP A 39 1.63 2.66 7.56
C ASP A 39 1.35 1.28 6.97
N VAL A 40 0.33 1.17 6.11
CA VAL A 40 0.05 -0.08 5.39
C VAL A 40 1.19 -0.45 4.45
N VAL A 41 1.75 0.53 3.71
CA VAL A 41 2.89 0.29 2.81
C VAL A 41 4.15 -0.12 3.58
N ARG A 42 4.36 0.45 4.76
CA ARG A 42 5.47 0.09 5.63
C ARG A 42 5.31 -1.30 6.25
N LEU A 43 4.08 -1.70 6.59
CA LEU A 43 3.79 -3.00 7.22
C LEU A 43 3.69 -4.16 6.23
N ARG A 44 3.36 -3.92 4.95
CA ARG A 44 3.26 -4.98 3.93
C ARG A 44 4.60 -5.67 3.63
N GLY A 45 5.72 -5.08 4.03
CA GLY A 45 7.05 -5.56 3.72
C GLY A 45 7.38 -5.50 2.22
N SER A 46 8.50 -6.11 1.83
CA SER A 46 8.96 -6.09 0.44
C SER A 46 8.26 -7.11 -0.46
N LEU A 47 7.61 -8.14 0.10
CA LEU A 47 7.01 -9.22 -0.69
C LEU A 47 5.48 -9.23 -0.50
N PRO A 48 4.69 -8.83 -1.51
CA PRO A 48 3.25 -8.98 -1.46
C PRO A 48 2.89 -10.47 -1.58
N ILE A 49 2.24 -11.02 -0.56
CA ILE A 49 1.71 -12.39 -0.60
C ILE A 49 0.25 -12.30 -1.06
N GLU A 50 -0.07 -12.99 -2.15
CA GLU A 50 -1.45 -13.10 -2.65
C GLU A 50 -2.23 -14.10 -1.78
N HIS A 51 -3.43 -13.71 -1.35
CA HIS A 51 -4.37 -14.59 -0.65
C HIS A 51 -5.56 -14.87 -1.57
N THR A 52 -5.71 -16.12 -2.00
CA THR A 52 -6.84 -16.62 -2.82
C THR A 52 -8.07 -16.87 -1.98
#